data_AF-E3FZ09-F1
#
_entry.id   AF-E3FZ09-F1
#
_cell.length_a   1.000
_cell.length_b   1.000
_cell.length_c   1.000
_cell.angle_alpha   90.00
_cell.angle_beta   90.00
_cell.angle_gamma   90.00
#
_symmetry.space_group_name_H-M   'P 1'
#
loop_
_entity.id
_entity.type
_entity.pdbx_description
1 polymer ?
#
loop_
_entity_poly.entity_id
_entity_poly.type
_entity_poly.pdbx_seq_one_letter_code
_entity_poly.pdbx_strand_id
1 'polypeptide(L)'
;MEIRISMRRAHETADGALWFKRLKHGLWDRDMSFERTGLQAIALVLLSVAALFAELSYHHNGLGLFDTLHAKSVVIFYNVEALILSSVDASLASWIIAAAIFRIVFGMLVGVADMVFYKKIMGRPFDWEALINTAIVNFVFLSTALFTFMNPSVQEVLRHYVRLIERVPTLVNLNGAVALAVACFIADFCYYWSHRWCHKIRFFWNLGHIHHHRSRNLSQLTQVVDPQSSLLDVAGGRAFVLLLLPLLTKLFSLDFRGSGWMFVVLLILDAWTNPSHSVVLYHAENKFRVLRLFRSILITPAVHFTHHSREQAHNISDGSNFGARLSLWDRLFGTYVEPPSYIPDAGLFDEKSDYCRNPLRFIFQPYIRMLEELRGNKVRHWPAILFGPASYEPPVPATCKY
;
A
#
# COMPACT_ATOMS: atom_id res chain seq x y z
N MET A 1 27.38 59.89 -6.09
CA MET A 1 26.55 59.29 -7.15
C MET A 1 25.42 58.55 -6.46
N GLU A 2 24.33 59.26 -6.16
CA GLU A 2 23.14 58.70 -5.48
C GLU A 2 22.21 58.11 -6.54
N ILE A 3 21.83 56.84 -6.38
CA ILE A 3 20.84 56.18 -7.24
C ILE A 3 19.49 56.25 -6.54
N ARG A 4 18.61 57.13 -7.03
CA ARG A 4 17.19 57.21 -6.63
C ARG A 4 16.42 56.01 -7.18
N ILE A 5 15.77 55.26 -6.29
CA ILE A 5 14.77 54.25 -6.67
C ILE A 5 13.40 54.94 -6.70
N SER A 6 12.81 55.03 -7.89
CA SER A 6 11.43 55.48 -8.08
C SER A 6 10.48 54.32 -7.77
N MET A 7 9.76 54.38 -6.66
CA MET A 7 8.60 53.53 -6.43
C MET A 7 7.41 54.06 -7.24
N ARG A 8 7.11 53.43 -8.38
CA ARG A 8 5.78 53.56 -8.98
C ARG A 8 4.79 52.82 -8.07
N ARG A 9 3.74 53.53 -7.62
CA ARG A 9 2.55 52.91 -7.05
C ARG A 9 2.00 51.91 -8.07
N ALA A 10 2.15 50.62 -7.78
CA ALA A 10 1.45 49.59 -8.51
C ALA A 10 -0.03 49.68 -8.13
N HIS A 11 -0.86 49.95 -9.13
CA HIS A 11 -2.29 49.74 -9.05
C HIS A 11 -2.55 48.31 -8.57
N GLU A 12 -3.28 48.17 -7.47
CA GLU A 12 -4.01 46.94 -7.18
C GLU A 12 -4.95 46.68 -8.36
N THR A 13 -4.75 45.57 -9.08
CA THR A 13 -5.77 44.68 -9.69
C THR A 13 -5.12 43.75 -10.74
N ALA A 14 -5.55 42.49 -10.76
CA ALA A 14 -5.33 41.43 -11.78
C ALA A 14 -4.12 40.46 -11.68
N ASP A 15 -2.98 40.77 -11.05
CA ASP A 15 -1.80 39.88 -11.15
C ASP A 15 -1.84 38.62 -10.25
N GLY A 16 -2.40 38.72 -9.04
CA GLY A 16 -2.50 37.58 -8.12
C GLY A 16 -3.37 36.45 -8.66
N ALA A 17 -4.51 36.78 -9.27
CA ALA A 17 -5.42 35.80 -9.87
C ALA A 17 -4.79 35.11 -11.09
N LEU A 18 -3.96 35.82 -11.86
CA LEU A 18 -3.23 35.26 -12.98
C LEU A 18 -2.11 34.32 -12.51
N TRP A 19 -1.39 34.69 -11.44
CA TRP A 19 -0.37 33.87 -10.81
C TRP A 19 -0.97 32.56 -10.25
N PHE A 20 -2.07 32.63 -9.50
CA PHE A 20 -2.76 31.43 -8.99
C PHE A 20 -3.28 30.53 -10.13
N LYS A 21 -3.81 31.12 -11.21
CA LYS A 21 -4.22 30.34 -12.39
C LYS A 21 -3.04 29.65 -13.06
N ARG A 22 -1.90 30.33 -13.21
CA ARG A 22 -0.67 29.74 -13.77
C ARG A 22 -0.10 28.65 -12.88
N LEU A 23 -0.09 28.86 -11.56
CA LEU A 23 0.36 27.89 -10.57
C LEU A 23 -0.52 26.63 -10.59
N LYS A 24 -1.85 26.80 -10.56
CA LYS A 24 -2.80 25.69 -10.70
C LYS A 24 -2.60 24.95 -12.02
N HIS A 25 -2.47 25.68 -13.13
CA HIS A 25 -2.27 25.07 -14.44
C HIS A 25 -0.97 24.25 -14.50
N GLY A 26 0.11 24.73 -13.89
CA GLY A 26 1.39 24.01 -13.84
C GLY A 26 1.39 22.82 -12.88
N LEU A 27 0.84 22.97 -11.68
CA LEU A 27 0.94 21.97 -10.60
C LEU A 27 -0.20 20.95 -10.57
N TRP A 28 -1.37 21.27 -11.14
CA TRP A 28 -2.57 20.43 -11.07
C TRP A 28 -3.03 19.93 -12.43
N ASP A 29 -3.10 20.81 -13.44
CA ASP A 29 -3.71 20.47 -14.73
C ASP A 29 -2.76 19.68 -15.65
N ARG A 30 -1.43 19.80 -15.47
CA ARG A 30 -0.43 19.13 -16.32
C ARG A 30 0.14 17.86 -15.71
N ASP A 31 0.29 16.84 -16.53
CA ASP A 31 1.08 15.65 -16.20
C ASP A 31 2.58 15.97 -16.21
N MET A 32 3.33 15.27 -15.36
CA MET A 32 4.79 15.33 -15.41
C MET A 32 5.29 14.34 -16.47
N SER A 33 5.98 14.87 -17.49
CA SER A 33 6.64 14.09 -18.53
C SER A 33 8.05 14.62 -18.74
N PHE A 34 9.02 13.72 -18.92
CA PHE A 34 10.42 14.09 -19.16
C PHE A 34 10.82 13.70 -20.59
N GLU A 35 11.37 14.66 -21.34
CA GLU A 35 11.99 14.34 -22.62
C GLU A 35 13.27 13.51 -22.40
N ARG A 36 13.53 12.59 -23.33
CA ARG A 36 14.71 11.69 -23.27
C ARG A 36 15.96 12.33 -23.88
N THR A 37 16.02 13.65 -23.92
CA THR A 37 17.09 14.43 -24.56
C THR A 37 17.59 15.56 -23.66
N GLY A 38 18.86 15.94 -23.81
CA GLY A 38 19.46 17.09 -23.12
C GLY A 38 19.44 16.99 -21.60
N LEU A 39 19.22 18.13 -20.92
CA LEU A 39 19.19 18.23 -19.46
C LEU A 39 18.05 17.43 -18.81
N GLN A 40 16.92 17.26 -19.51
CA GLN A 40 15.78 16.49 -19.00
C GLN A 40 16.10 14.99 -18.93
N ALA A 41 16.94 14.47 -19.83
CA ALA A 41 17.42 13.09 -19.76
C ALA A 41 18.27 12.84 -18.52
N ILE A 42 19.15 13.78 -18.17
CA ILE A 42 20.00 13.69 -16.97
C ILE A 42 19.12 13.72 -15.71
N ALA A 43 18.15 14.65 -15.66
CA ALA A 43 17.19 14.73 -14.56
C ALA A 43 16.38 13.43 -14.41
N LEU A 44 15.91 12.86 -15.52
CA LEU A 44 15.19 11.58 -15.52
C LEU A 44 16.04 10.45 -14.93
N VAL A 45 17.33 10.36 -15.29
CA VAL A 45 18.24 9.34 -14.73
C VAL A 45 18.44 9.53 -13.23
N LEU A 46 18.77 10.74 -12.78
CA LEU A 46 19.01 11.03 -11.37
C LEU A 46 17.78 10.77 -10.51
N LEU A 47 16.60 11.22 -10.97
CA LEU A 47 15.33 10.98 -10.29
C LEU A 47 14.97 9.49 -10.28
N SER A 48 15.23 8.76 -11.37
CA SER A 48 14.98 7.31 -11.42
C SER A 48 15.85 6.54 -10.43
N VAL A 49 17.12 6.92 -10.27
CA VAL A 49 18.03 6.31 -9.27
C VAL A 49 17.55 6.61 -7.86
N ALA A 50 17.20 7.86 -7.57
CA ALA A 50 16.66 8.25 -6.26
C ALA A 50 15.34 7.53 -5.94
N ALA A 51 14.43 7.44 -6.91
CA ALA A 51 13.17 6.73 -6.78
C ALA A 51 13.40 5.23 -6.53
N LEU A 52 14.26 4.58 -7.31
CA LEU A 52 14.61 3.17 -7.11
C LEU A 52 15.16 2.92 -5.70
N PHE A 53 16.08 3.77 -5.24
CA PHE A 53 16.63 3.67 -3.89
C PHE A 53 15.54 3.83 -2.82
N ALA A 54 14.64 4.81 -2.98
CA ALA A 54 13.53 5.03 -2.07
C ALA A 54 12.59 3.81 -2.01
N GLU A 55 12.18 3.28 -3.16
CA GLU A 55 11.28 2.13 -3.25
C GLU A 55 11.88 0.86 -2.65
N LEU A 56 13.15 0.55 -2.96
CA LEU A 56 13.85 -0.61 -2.39
C LEU A 56 14.08 -0.47 -0.88
N SER A 57 14.41 0.74 -0.43
CA SER A 57 14.60 1.02 0.99
C SER A 57 13.29 0.86 1.77
N TYR A 58 12.18 1.34 1.20
CA TYR A 58 10.89 1.40 1.86
C TYR A 58 10.13 0.06 1.81
N HIS A 59 9.79 -0.43 0.63
CA HIS A 59 8.94 -1.63 0.49
C HIS A 59 9.66 -2.92 0.87
N HIS A 60 10.98 -2.91 0.80
CA HIS A 60 11.80 -4.10 1.05
C HIS A 60 12.73 -3.96 2.26
N ASN A 61 12.64 -2.85 3.01
CA ASN A 61 13.46 -2.58 4.18
C ASN A 61 14.98 -2.63 3.88
N GLY A 62 15.39 -2.16 2.69
CA GLY A 62 16.79 -2.22 2.24
C GLY A 62 17.78 -1.53 3.17
N LEU A 63 17.39 -0.42 3.80
CA LEU A 63 18.22 0.29 4.78
C LEU A 63 18.39 -0.49 6.10
N GLY A 64 17.39 -1.27 6.49
CA GLY A 64 17.41 -2.04 7.74
C GLY A 64 18.19 -3.35 7.67
N LEU A 65 18.82 -3.67 6.53
CA LEU A 65 19.57 -4.92 6.35
C LEU A 65 20.73 -5.04 7.34
N PHE A 66 21.51 -3.98 7.52
CA PHE A 66 22.62 -3.96 8.47
C PHE A 66 22.14 -3.98 9.92
N ASP A 67 21.05 -3.27 10.22
CA ASP A 67 20.45 -3.30 11.55
C ASP A 67 19.94 -4.70 11.91
N THR A 68 19.42 -5.44 10.92
CA THR A 68 18.95 -6.82 11.10
C THR A 68 20.09 -7.78 11.49
N LEU A 69 21.30 -7.59 10.95
CA LEU A 69 22.47 -8.39 11.30
C LEU A 69 22.92 -8.19 12.75
N HIS A 70 22.61 -7.04 13.34
CA HIS A 70 23.00 -6.67 14.71
C HIS A 70 21.82 -6.55 15.67
N ALA A 71 20.65 -7.06 15.27
CA ALA A 71 19.44 -6.98 16.07
C ALA A 71 19.61 -7.73 17.40
N LYS A 72 19.17 -7.11 18.50
CA LYS A 72 19.16 -7.74 19.84
C LYS A 72 17.80 -8.33 20.19
N SER A 73 16.76 -7.90 19.50
CA SER A 73 15.38 -8.31 19.71
C SER A 73 14.56 -8.13 18.45
N VAL A 74 13.47 -8.87 18.33
CA VAL A 74 12.53 -8.75 17.22
C VAL A 74 11.13 -8.48 17.75
N VAL A 75 10.48 -7.43 17.23
CA VAL A 75 9.09 -7.14 17.55
C VAL A 75 8.20 -7.95 16.61
N ILE A 76 7.42 -8.88 17.16
CA ILE A 76 6.53 -9.75 16.38
C ILE A 76 5.20 -9.03 16.10
N PHE A 77 4.68 -8.31 17.10
CA PHE A 77 3.49 -7.47 16.97
C PHE A 77 3.72 -6.14 17.67
N TYR A 78 3.11 -5.08 17.15
CA TYR A 78 3.07 -3.78 17.81
C TYR A 78 2.45 -3.96 19.20
N ASN A 79 3.15 -3.52 20.25
CA ASN A 79 2.76 -3.60 21.67
C ASN A 79 2.87 -4.99 22.34
N VAL A 80 3.55 -5.96 21.71
CA VAL A 80 4.02 -7.18 22.39
C VAL A 80 5.48 -6.98 22.78
N GLU A 81 5.91 -7.52 23.94
CA GLU A 81 7.32 -7.52 24.31
C GLU A 81 8.17 -8.06 23.16
N ALA A 82 9.24 -7.34 22.82
CA ALA A 82 10.14 -7.80 21.78
C ALA A 82 10.71 -9.17 22.16
N LEU A 83 10.73 -10.10 21.21
CA LEU A 83 11.42 -11.37 21.36
C LEU A 83 12.92 -11.07 21.47
N ILE A 84 13.44 -11.06 22.69
CA ILE A 84 14.87 -10.86 22.95
C ILE A 84 15.61 -12.07 22.36
N LEU A 85 16.50 -11.84 21.39
CA LEU A 85 17.14 -12.95 20.68
C LEU A 85 18.08 -13.77 21.58
N SER A 86 18.59 -13.18 22.66
CA SER A 86 19.37 -13.90 23.68
C SER A 86 18.52 -14.74 24.64
N SER A 87 17.18 -14.63 24.61
CA SER A 87 16.29 -15.44 25.46
C SER A 87 15.74 -16.70 24.77
N VAL A 88 16.14 -16.93 23.52
CA VAL A 88 15.82 -18.13 22.74
C VAL A 88 17.08 -18.92 22.39
N ASP A 89 16.90 -20.16 21.92
CA ASP A 89 18.01 -20.99 21.43
C ASP A 89 18.78 -20.28 20.29
N ALA A 90 20.11 -20.42 20.30
CA ALA A 90 21.01 -19.77 19.34
C ALA A 90 20.72 -20.16 17.88
N SER A 91 20.28 -21.40 17.63
CA SER A 91 19.84 -21.86 16.32
C SER A 91 18.60 -21.09 15.87
N LEU A 92 17.60 -20.98 16.75
CA LEU A 92 16.36 -20.27 16.45
C LEU A 92 16.59 -18.78 16.18
N ALA A 93 17.39 -18.11 17.02
CA ALA A 93 17.79 -16.72 16.79
C ALA A 93 18.46 -16.55 15.41
N SER A 94 19.36 -17.46 15.05
CA SER A 94 20.05 -17.46 13.76
C SER A 94 19.09 -17.63 12.59
N TRP A 95 18.10 -18.52 12.71
CA TRP A 95 17.07 -18.73 11.69
C TRP A 95 16.14 -17.54 11.53
N ILE A 96 15.78 -16.86 12.61
CA ILE A 96 14.97 -15.63 12.55
C ILE A 96 15.72 -14.54 11.77
N ILE A 97 17.00 -14.32 12.09
CA ILE A 97 17.85 -13.35 11.38
C ILE A 97 17.99 -13.75 9.90
N ALA A 98 18.29 -15.02 9.62
CA ALA A 98 18.46 -15.51 8.26
C ALA A 98 17.18 -15.37 7.42
N ALA A 99 16.02 -15.72 7.98
CA ALA A 99 14.74 -15.57 7.30
C ALA A 99 14.37 -14.09 7.05
N ALA A 100 14.68 -13.20 8.00
CA ALA A 100 14.49 -11.76 7.83
C ALA A 100 15.38 -11.18 6.71
N ILE A 101 16.67 -11.55 6.71
CA ILE A 101 17.62 -11.18 5.65
C ILE A 101 17.15 -11.71 4.30
N PHE A 102 16.78 -13.00 4.24
CA PHE A 102 16.26 -13.62 3.03
C PHE A 102 15.05 -12.86 2.49
N ARG A 103 14.07 -12.52 3.34
CA ARG A 103 12.88 -11.75 2.96
C ARG A 103 13.23 -10.39 2.34
N ILE A 104 14.16 -9.66 2.96
CA ILE A 104 14.63 -8.34 2.49
C ILE A 104 15.32 -8.48 1.13
N VAL A 105 16.33 -9.34 1.04
CA VAL A 105 17.14 -9.55 -0.17
C VAL A 105 16.29 -10.07 -1.31
N PHE A 106 15.43 -11.07 -1.06
CA PHE A 106 14.53 -11.62 -2.06
C PHE A 106 13.58 -10.56 -2.62
N GLY A 107 12.97 -9.75 -1.76
CA GLY A 107 12.10 -8.66 -2.19
C GLY A 107 12.83 -7.64 -3.07
N MET A 108 14.04 -7.21 -2.68
CA MET A 108 14.86 -6.30 -3.49
C MET A 108 15.21 -6.90 -4.85
N LEU A 109 15.59 -8.17 -4.89
CA LEU A 109 15.91 -8.89 -6.12
C LEU A 109 14.69 -8.99 -7.03
N VAL A 110 13.50 -9.25 -6.48
CA VAL A 110 12.25 -9.27 -7.25
C VAL A 110 11.94 -7.90 -7.84
N GLY A 111 12.09 -6.81 -7.07
CA GLY A 111 11.90 -5.45 -7.60
C GLY A 111 12.85 -5.12 -8.76
N VAL A 112 14.13 -5.46 -8.63
CA VAL A 112 15.12 -5.29 -9.71
C VAL A 112 14.80 -6.20 -10.91
N ALA A 113 14.37 -7.44 -10.66
CA ALA A 113 13.99 -8.37 -11.72
C ALA A 113 12.77 -7.86 -12.51
N ASP A 114 11.76 -7.32 -11.82
CA ASP A 114 10.61 -6.67 -12.45
C ASP A 114 11.09 -5.59 -13.42
N MET A 115 11.97 -4.68 -12.99
CA MET A 115 12.54 -3.63 -13.83
C MET A 115 13.27 -4.19 -15.08
N VAL A 116 14.15 -5.17 -14.88
CA VAL A 116 15.01 -5.72 -15.94
C VAL A 116 14.20 -6.54 -16.95
N PHE A 117 13.26 -7.34 -16.48
CA PHE A 117 12.50 -8.27 -17.32
C PHE A 117 11.13 -7.75 -17.76
N TYR A 118 10.70 -6.56 -17.30
CA TYR A 118 9.38 -5.99 -17.62
C TYR A 118 9.07 -6.01 -19.11
N LYS A 119 9.98 -5.49 -19.95
CA LYS A 119 9.77 -5.40 -21.41
C LYS A 119 9.59 -6.78 -22.05
N LYS A 120 10.33 -7.78 -21.57
CA LYS A 120 10.27 -9.14 -22.09
C LYS A 120 8.97 -9.84 -21.69
N ILE A 121 8.49 -9.58 -20.47
CA ILE A 121 7.31 -10.23 -19.90
C ILE A 121 6.02 -9.56 -20.39
N MET A 122 5.96 -8.23 -20.35
CA MET A 122 4.76 -7.44 -20.64
C MET A 122 4.67 -6.96 -22.09
N GLY A 123 5.74 -7.12 -22.88
CA GLY A 123 5.79 -6.64 -24.28
C GLY A 123 5.85 -5.11 -24.45
N ARG A 124 5.93 -4.35 -23.34
CA ARG A 124 5.97 -2.87 -23.32
C ARG A 124 7.10 -2.36 -22.41
N PRO A 125 7.70 -1.19 -22.67
CA PRO A 125 8.82 -0.68 -21.87
C PRO A 125 8.41 -0.43 -20.41
N PHE A 126 9.37 -0.53 -19.49
CA PHE A 126 9.18 -0.14 -18.09
C PHE A 126 8.89 1.36 -17.99
N ASP A 127 7.94 1.73 -17.14
CA ASP A 127 7.46 3.11 -16.99
C ASP A 127 8.24 3.85 -15.90
N TRP A 128 9.37 4.45 -16.30
CA TRP A 128 10.23 5.23 -15.40
C TRP A 128 9.55 6.47 -14.83
N GLU A 129 8.64 7.09 -15.58
CA GLU A 129 7.90 8.25 -15.10
C GLU A 129 6.91 7.84 -14.02
N ALA A 130 6.22 6.70 -14.19
CA ALA A 130 5.37 6.14 -13.15
C ALA A 130 6.15 5.80 -11.88
N LEU A 131 7.36 5.26 -11.99
CA LEU A 131 8.24 5.00 -10.83
C LEU A 131 8.55 6.31 -10.08
N ILE A 132 9.00 7.35 -10.78
CA ILE A 132 9.33 8.65 -10.15
C ILE A 132 8.09 9.26 -9.49
N ASN A 133 6.96 9.29 -10.20
CA ASN A 133 5.72 9.84 -9.68
C ASN A 133 5.26 9.11 -8.42
N THR A 134 5.34 7.78 -8.45
CA THR A 134 4.96 6.92 -7.32
C THR A 134 5.89 7.13 -6.14
N ALA A 135 7.21 7.21 -6.34
CA ALA A 135 8.17 7.51 -5.28
C ALA A 135 7.91 8.87 -4.62
N ILE A 136 7.51 9.89 -5.39
CA ILE A 136 7.10 11.20 -4.84
C ILE A 136 5.83 11.06 -4.00
N VAL A 137 4.81 10.34 -4.51
CA VAL A 137 3.56 10.09 -3.78
C VAL A 137 3.85 9.36 -2.46
N ASN A 138 4.66 8.30 -2.51
CA ASN A 138 5.06 7.49 -1.37
C ASN A 138 5.83 8.33 -0.34
N PHE A 139 6.75 9.19 -0.78
CA PHE A 139 7.47 10.12 0.08
C PHE A 139 6.53 11.10 0.80
N VAL A 140 5.54 11.67 0.10
CA VAL A 140 4.56 12.58 0.71
C VAL A 140 3.69 11.86 1.74
N PHE A 141 3.18 10.67 1.41
CA PHE A 141 2.40 9.88 2.37
C PHE A 141 3.23 9.50 3.60
N LEU A 142 4.47 9.04 3.41
CA LEU A 142 5.36 8.68 4.52
C LEU A 142 5.71 9.90 5.39
N SER A 143 6.00 11.04 4.78
CA SER A 143 6.28 12.27 5.53
C SER A 143 5.06 12.69 6.36
N THR A 144 3.87 12.62 5.78
CA THR A 144 2.61 12.92 6.47
C THR A 144 2.35 11.96 7.63
N ALA A 145 2.64 10.67 7.44
CA ALA A 145 2.58 9.66 8.48
C ALA A 145 3.53 9.97 9.63
N LEU A 146 4.79 10.29 9.34
CA LEU A 146 5.78 10.67 10.35
C LEU A 146 5.28 11.85 11.19
N PHE A 147 4.81 12.93 10.55
CA PHE A 147 4.23 14.07 11.27
C PHE A 147 2.98 13.69 12.08
N THR A 148 2.14 12.80 11.55
CA THR A 148 0.94 12.32 12.25
C THR A 148 1.31 11.55 13.50
N PHE A 149 2.27 10.62 13.43
CA PHE A 149 2.73 9.87 14.58
C PHE A 149 3.56 10.72 15.55
N MET A 150 4.23 11.77 15.10
CA MET A 150 4.89 12.73 15.99
C MET A 150 3.90 13.63 16.75
N ASN A 151 2.61 13.62 16.38
CA ASN A 151 1.60 14.43 17.06
C ASN A 151 1.38 13.93 18.52
N PRO A 152 1.52 14.80 19.54
CA PRO A 152 1.34 14.41 20.94
C PRO A 152 -0.03 13.78 21.26
N SER A 153 -1.09 14.22 20.57
CA SER A 153 -2.44 13.69 20.76
C SER A 153 -2.54 12.26 20.24
N VAL A 154 -1.92 11.99 19.09
CA VAL A 154 -1.83 10.63 18.53
C VAL A 154 -1.02 9.73 19.47
N GLN A 155 0.11 10.22 19.96
CA GLN A 155 0.93 9.49 20.93
C GLN A 155 0.17 9.19 22.24
N GLU A 156 -0.68 10.11 22.70
CA GLU A 156 -1.55 9.87 23.84
C GLU A 156 -2.60 8.79 23.56
N VAL A 157 -3.25 8.81 22.39
CA VAL A 157 -4.20 7.75 21.98
C VAL A 157 -3.51 6.38 21.93
N LEU A 158 -2.31 6.30 21.35
CA LEU A 158 -1.53 5.07 21.31
C LEU A 158 -1.17 4.57 22.72
N ARG A 159 -0.76 5.46 23.64
CA ARG A 159 -0.50 5.11 25.04
C ARG A 159 -1.75 4.63 25.78
N HIS A 160 -2.93 5.20 25.51
CA HIS A 160 -4.19 4.68 26.03
C HIS A 160 -4.51 3.29 25.47
N TYR A 161 -4.30 3.09 24.18
CA TYR A 161 -4.51 1.80 23.53
C TYR A 161 -3.58 0.70 24.09
N VAL A 162 -2.30 1.01 24.34
CA VAL A 162 -1.37 0.08 25.04
C VAL A 162 -1.90 -0.30 26.43
N ARG A 163 -2.33 0.68 27.23
CA ARG A 163 -2.93 0.42 28.55
C ARG A 163 -4.22 -0.40 28.47
N LEU A 164 -4.99 -0.27 27.39
CA LEU A 164 -6.16 -1.11 27.15
C LEU A 164 -5.74 -2.56 26.88
N ILE A 165 -4.74 -2.77 26.01
CA ILE A 165 -4.19 -4.10 25.74
C ILE A 165 -3.71 -4.74 27.04
N GLU A 166 -2.98 -4.01 27.90
CA GLU A 166 -2.51 -4.49 29.21
C GLU A 166 -3.64 -4.98 30.14
N ARG A 167 -4.88 -4.55 29.93
CA ARG A 167 -6.06 -5.00 30.68
C ARG A 167 -6.82 -6.17 30.06
N VAL A 168 -6.58 -6.49 28.78
CA VAL A 168 -7.23 -7.64 28.13
C VAL A 168 -6.76 -8.94 28.81
N PRO A 169 -7.65 -9.78 29.35
CA PRO A 169 -7.26 -11.01 30.02
C PRO A 169 -6.83 -12.07 28.99
N THR A 170 -5.92 -12.94 29.40
CA THR A 170 -5.64 -14.17 28.64
C THR A 170 -6.69 -15.20 29.00
N LEU A 171 -7.51 -15.57 28.02
CA LEU A 171 -8.63 -16.49 28.22
C LEU A 171 -8.19 -17.95 28.07
N VAL A 172 -7.28 -18.20 27.12
CA VAL A 172 -6.71 -19.52 26.85
C VAL A 172 -5.20 -19.36 26.77
N ASN A 173 -4.43 -20.22 27.43
CA ASN A 173 -2.98 -20.19 27.36
C ASN A 173 -2.48 -21.23 26.35
N LEU A 174 -2.35 -20.84 25.09
CA LEU A 174 -1.79 -21.68 24.04
C LEU A 174 -0.26 -21.57 23.99
N ASN A 175 0.38 -22.62 23.47
CA ASN A 175 1.79 -22.55 23.07
C ASN A 175 1.98 -21.39 22.07
N GLY A 176 3.08 -20.64 22.20
CA GLY A 176 3.33 -19.43 21.42
C GLY A 176 3.22 -19.62 19.90
N ALA A 177 3.63 -20.75 19.34
CA ALA A 177 3.50 -21.02 17.90
C ALA A 177 2.04 -21.19 17.47
N VAL A 178 1.24 -21.91 18.27
CA VAL A 178 -0.20 -22.11 18.02
C VAL A 178 -0.96 -20.80 18.24
N ALA A 179 -0.64 -20.06 19.30
CA ALA A 179 -1.20 -18.74 19.56
C ALA A 179 -0.95 -17.78 18.40
N LEU A 180 0.28 -17.75 17.87
CA LEU A 180 0.63 -16.94 16.72
C LEU A 180 -0.13 -17.36 15.46
N ALA A 181 -0.27 -18.66 15.20
CA ALA A 181 -1.05 -19.16 14.06
C ALA A 181 -2.53 -18.77 14.14
N VAL A 182 -3.16 -18.95 15.31
CA VAL A 182 -4.56 -18.56 15.56
C VAL A 182 -4.74 -17.04 15.40
N ALA A 183 -3.82 -16.25 15.97
CA ALA A 183 -3.85 -14.80 15.84
C ALA A 183 -3.72 -14.36 14.37
N CYS A 184 -2.78 -14.93 13.62
CA CYS A 184 -2.62 -14.66 12.19
C CYS A 184 -3.88 -15.07 11.38
N PHE A 185 -4.51 -16.19 11.71
CA PHE A 185 -5.75 -16.64 11.06
C PHE A 185 -6.90 -15.66 11.27
N ILE A 186 -7.10 -15.17 12.51
CA ILE A 186 -8.12 -14.17 12.81
C ILE A 186 -7.78 -12.83 12.16
N ALA A 187 -6.51 -12.40 12.19
CA ALA A 187 -6.06 -11.21 11.47
C ALA A 187 -6.35 -11.29 9.97
N ASP A 188 -6.13 -12.44 9.34
CA ASP A 188 -6.43 -12.63 7.91
C ASP A 188 -7.93 -12.47 7.63
N PHE A 189 -8.79 -13.03 8.48
CA PHE A 189 -10.24 -12.84 8.38
C PHE A 189 -10.65 -11.37 8.52
N CYS A 190 -10.10 -10.66 9.51
CA CYS A 190 -10.38 -9.25 9.72
C CYS A 190 -9.87 -8.39 8.56
N TYR A 191 -8.70 -8.73 8.02
CA TYR A 191 -8.15 -8.08 6.83
C TYR A 191 -9.07 -8.27 5.63
N TYR A 192 -9.53 -9.51 5.37
CA TYR A 192 -10.44 -9.81 4.26
C TYR A 192 -11.66 -8.88 4.25
N TRP A 193 -12.34 -8.76 5.40
CA TRP A 193 -13.53 -7.91 5.51
C TRP A 193 -13.22 -6.44 5.37
N SER A 194 -12.14 -5.98 6.03
CA SER A 194 -11.74 -4.59 5.88
C SER A 194 -11.43 -4.29 4.43
N HIS A 195 -10.58 -5.07 3.78
CA HIS A 195 -10.17 -4.87 2.40
C HIS A 195 -11.38 -4.89 1.45
N ARG A 196 -12.32 -5.83 1.66
CA ARG A 196 -13.58 -5.86 0.90
C ARG A 196 -14.43 -4.61 1.12
N TRP A 197 -14.53 -4.09 2.35
CA TRP A 197 -15.24 -2.83 2.60
C TRP A 197 -14.59 -1.63 1.91
N CYS A 198 -13.26 -1.63 1.77
CA CYS A 198 -12.54 -0.58 1.06
C CYS A 198 -12.88 -0.53 -0.43
N HIS A 199 -13.16 -1.69 -1.01
CA HIS A 199 -13.67 -1.84 -2.37
C HIS A 199 -15.17 -1.58 -2.49
N LYS A 200 -15.94 -1.79 -1.42
CA LYS A 200 -17.40 -1.68 -1.43
C LYS A 200 -17.95 -0.32 -1.05
N ILE A 201 -17.28 0.43 -0.17
CA ILE A 201 -17.81 1.65 0.42
C ILE A 201 -17.03 2.83 -0.13
N ARG A 202 -17.71 3.76 -0.81
CA ARG A 202 -17.08 4.93 -1.46
C ARG A 202 -16.17 5.73 -0.54
N PHE A 203 -16.55 5.90 0.72
CA PHE A 203 -15.75 6.63 1.69
C PHE A 203 -14.39 5.98 1.86
N PHE A 204 -14.33 4.67 2.12
CA PHE A 204 -13.06 3.95 2.27
C PHE A 204 -12.29 3.86 0.95
N TRP A 205 -12.98 3.65 -0.16
CA TRP A 205 -12.37 3.67 -1.49
C TRP A 205 -11.63 4.99 -1.77
N ASN A 206 -12.31 6.13 -1.59
CA ASN A 206 -11.77 7.46 -1.90
C ASN A 206 -10.81 7.99 -0.81
N LEU A 207 -10.88 7.50 0.43
CA LEU A 207 -9.99 7.90 1.53
C LEU A 207 -8.57 7.33 1.39
N GLY A 208 -8.35 6.37 0.48
CA GLY A 208 -6.99 5.94 0.20
C GLY A 208 -6.86 4.71 -0.68
N HIS A 209 -7.85 3.82 -0.67
CA HIS A 209 -7.72 2.52 -1.34
C HIS A 209 -7.63 2.63 -2.86
N ILE A 210 -8.26 3.64 -3.45
CA ILE A 210 -8.18 3.95 -4.88
C ILE A 210 -6.75 4.23 -5.36
N HIS A 211 -5.84 4.73 -4.50
CA HIS A 211 -4.43 4.92 -4.88
C HIS A 211 -3.77 3.59 -5.24
N HIS A 212 -4.08 2.53 -4.47
CA HIS A 212 -3.55 1.19 -4.68
C HIS A 212 -3.82 0.68 -6.11
N HIS A 213 -5.05 0.89 -6.56
CA HIS A 213 -5.58 0.34 -7.81
C HIS A 213 -5.42 1.25 -9.02
N ARG A 214 -4.73 2.39 -8.90
CA ARG A 214 -4.66 3.35 -10.01
C ARG A 214 -3.56 3.08 -11.02
N SER A 215 -2.52 2.34 -10.66
CA SER A 215 -1.37 2.13 -11.53
C SER A 215 -1.74 1.28 -12.76
N ARG A 216 -1.58 1.82 -13.97
CA ARG A 216 -1.74 1.06 -15.23
C ARG A 216 -0.54 0.18 -15.57
N ASN A 217 0.64 0.60 -15.10
CA ASN A 217 1.92 -0.05 -15.33
C ASN A 217 2.42 -0.65 -14.02
N LEU A 218 1.58 -1.50 -13.42
CA LEU A 218 1.84 -2.09 -12.13
C LEU A 218 3.05 -3.04 -12.17
N SER A 219 3.92 -2.88 -11.19
CA SER A 219 5.07 -3.71 -10.88
C SER A 219 5.40 -3.53 -9.40
N GLN A 220 6.33 -4.31 -8.87
CA GLN A 220 6.76 -4.14 -7.49
C GLN A 220 7.38 -2.75 -7.21
N LEU A 221 7.90 -2.05 -8.24
CA LEU A 221 8.52 -0.73 -8.11
C LEU A 221 7.57 0.43 -8.44
N THR A 222 6.40 0.15 -9.00
CA THR A 222 5.40 1.15 -9.39
C THR A 222 4.09 0.97 -8.62
N GLN A 223 4.19 0.29 -7.47
CA GLN A 223 3.11 0.16 -6.52
C GLN A 223 3.04 1.44 -5.68
N VAL A 224 1.84 1.96 -5.53
CA VAL A 224 1.64 3.10 -4.62
C VAL A 224 1.49 2.55 -3.22
N VAL A 225 2.22 3.15 -2.29
CA VAL A 225 1.94 3.06 -0.86
C VAL A 225 0.55 3.65 -0.69
N ASP A 226 -0.40 2.79 -0.35
CA ASP A 226 -1.66 3.28 0.15
C ASP A 226 -1.37 4.27 1.28
N PRO A 227 -2.21 5.27 1.54
CA PRO A 227 -2.14 6.07 2.76
C PRO A 227 -2.27 5.27 4.08
N GLN A 228 -2.05 3.95 4.05
CA GLN A 228 -1.78 2.96 5.11
C GLN A 228 -0.89 3.48 6.24
N SER A 229 -0.03 4.48 5.98
CA SER A 229 0.83 5.09 7.00
C SER A 229 0.17 6.27 7.74
N SER A 230 -1.00 6.75 7.30
CA SER A 230 -1.80 7.74 8.02
C SER A 230 -2.68 7.06 9.08
N LEU A 231 -2.95 7.75 10.20
CA LEU A 231 -3.88 7.27 11.24
C LEU A 231 -5.30 6.98 10.71
N LEU A 232 -5.62 7.47 9.51
CA LEU A 232 -6.90 7.34 8.83
C LEU A 232 -7.01 6.05 8.01
N ASP A 233 -6.08 5.10 8.16
CA ASP A 233 -6.16 3.72 7.65
C ASP A 233 -7.26 2.88 8.34
N VAL A 234 -8.48 3.43 8.41
CA VAL A 234 -9.72 2.67 8.55
C VAL A 234 -10.05 1.95 7.22
N ALA A 235 -9.36 2.32 6.13
CA ALA A 235 -9.70 2.00 4.74
C ALA A 235 -8.70 1.10 3.99
N GLY A 236 -7.75 0.45 4.64
CA GLY A 236 -6.88 -0.59 4.05
C GLY A 236 -6.67 -1.80 4.97
N GLY A 237 -7.38 -1.82 6.10
CA GLY A 237 -7.39 -2.93 7.05
C GLY A 237 -6.15 -3.06 7.92
N ARG A 238 -5.06 -2.33 7.68
CA ARG A 238 -3.86 -2.48 8.53
C ARG A 238 -4.02 -1.76 9.85
N ALA A 239 -4.54 -0.54 9.98
CA ALA A 239 -4.77 0.01 11.33
C ALA A 239 -5.86 -0.76 12.08
N PHE A 240 -6.92 -1.21 11.41
CA PHE A 240 -7.91 -2.11 12.03
C PHE A 240 -7.28 -3.42 12.50
N VAL A 241 -6.45 -4.07 11.69
CA VAL A 241 -5.71 -5.30 12.06
C VAL A 241 -4.61 -5.01 13.08
N LEU A 242 -3.89 -3.90 13.01
CA LEU A 242 -2.81 -3.51 13.93
C LEU A 242 -3.35 -3.10 15.30
N LEU A 243 -4.58 -2.59 15.38
CA LEU A 243 -5.28 -2.28 16.62
C LEU A 243 -6.13 -3.46 17.14
N LEU A 244 -6.42 -4.46 16.32
CA LEU A 244 -7.18 -5.62 16.75
C LEU A 244 -6.28 -6.81 17.08
N LEU A 245 -5.20 -7.01 16.32
CA LEU A 245 -4.30 -8.14 16.45
C LEU A 245 -3.60 -8.19 17.81
N PRO A 246 -3.07 -7.08 18.40
CA PRO A 246 -2.53 -7.10 19.75
C PRO A 246 -3.57 -7.41 20.84
N LEU A 247 -4.84 -7.00 20.62
CA LEU A 247 -5.94 -7.35 21.53
C LEU A 247 -6.24 -8.85 21.43
N LEU A 248 -6.33 -9.39 20.22
CA LEU A 248 -6.63 -10.79 19.96
C LEU A 248 -5.53 -11.73 20.41
N THR A 249 -4.26 -11.39 20.15
CA THR A 249 -3.11 -12.21 20.55
C THR A 249 -3.06 -12.40 22.06
N LYS A 250 -3.34 -11.34 22.83
CA LYS A 250 -3.34 -11.41 24.29
C LYS A 250 -4.43 -12.33 24.86
N LEU A 251 -5.52 -12.57 24.11
CA LEU A 251 -6.55 -13.54 24.50
C LEU A 251 -6.02 -14.99 24.50
N PHE A 252 -5.01 -15.30 23.70
CA PHE A 252 -4.55 -16.66 23.41
C PHE A 252 -3.17 -17.03 23.96
N SER A 253 -2.28 -16.06 24.26
CA SER A 253 -1.04 -16.34 25.00
C SER A 253 -0.35 -15.05 25.49
N LEU A 254 0.37 -15.16 26.60
CA LEU A 254 1.32 -14.16 27.11
C LEU A 254 2.78 -14.51 26.77
N ASP A 255 3.04 -15.74 26.30
CA ASP A 255 4.38 -16.24 26.08
C ASP A 255 4.70 -16.45 24.59
N PHE A 256 5.09 -15.36 23.94
CA PHE A 256 5.60 -15.38 22.56
C PHE A 256 7.03 -15.92 22.45
N ARG A 257 7.72 -16.25 23.54
CA ARG A 257 9.07 -16.85 23.45
C ARG A 257 9.03 -18.18 22.70
N GLY A 258 7.92 -18.92 22.82
CA GLY A 258 7.65 -20.14 22.06
C GLY A 258 7.19 -19.94 20.60
N SER A 259 6.99 -18.70 20.12
CA SER A 259 6.48 -18.46 18.76
C SER A 259 7.57 -18.38 17.69
N GLY A 260 8.86 -18.41 18.08
CA GLY A 260 9.95 -18.08 17.16
C GLY A 260 10.00 -18.95 15.89
N TRP A 261 9.75 -20.25 15.97
CA TRP A 261 9.73 -21.10 14.76
C TRP A 261 8.56 -20.79 13.83
N MET A 262 7.38 -20.50 14.37
CA MET A 262 6.25 -20.02 13.56
C MET A 262 6.57 -18.67 12.92
N PHE A 263 7.31 -17.81 13.63
CA PHE A 263 7.77 -16.54 13.07
C PHE A 263 8.74 -16.74 11.89
N VAL A 264 9.66 -17.69 11.96
CA VAL A 264 10.52 -18.08 10.81
C VAL A 264 9.66 -18.52 9.62
N VAL A 265 8.65 -19.37 9.84
CA VAL A 265 7.73 -19.80 8.79
C VAL A 265 7.00 -18.61 8.16
N LEU A 266 6.47 -17.70 8.98
CA LEU A 266 5.79 -16.50 8.49
C LEU A 266 6.73 -15.60 7.68
N LEU A 267 7.98 -15.39 8.12
CA LEU A 267 8.96 -14.60 7.37
C LEU A 267 9.28 -15.19 5.99
N ILE A 268 9.39 -16.52 5.90
CA ILE A 268 9.62 -17.22 4.63
C ILE A 268 8.40 -17.12 3.72
N LEU A 269 7.19 -17.32 4.26
CA LEU A 269 5.95 -17.15 3.50
C LEU A 269 5.82 -15.72 2.99
N ASP A 270 6.04 -14.74 3.87
CA ASP A 270 6.01 -13.32 3.57
C ASP A 270 7.09 -12.92 2.55
N ALA A 271 8.21 -13.63 2.44
CA ALA A 271 9.19 -13.40 1.37
C ALA A 271 8.59 -13.67 -0.01
N TRP A 272 7.76 -14.71 -0.12
CA TRP A 272 7.08 -15.06 -1.37
C TRP A 272 5.84 -14.18 -1.63
N THR A 273 5.03 -13.92 -0.61
CA THR A 273 3.72 -13.25 -0.79
C THR A 273 3.80 -11.73 -0.77
N ASN A 274 4.78 -11.10 -0.11
CA ASN A 274 4.87 -9.62 -0.06
C ASN A 274 5.17 -8.95 -1.41
N PRO A 275 5.98 -9.53 -2.33
CA PRO A 275 6.17 -8.95 -3.66
C PRO A 275 4.96 -9.22 -4.58
N SER A 276 3.76 -8.94 -4.08
CA SER A 276 2.47 -9.35 -4.62
C SER A 276 2.08 -8.63 -5.92
N HIS A 277 2.73 -7.51 -6.25
CA HIS A 277 2.51 -6.77 -7.50
C HIS A 277 3.54 -7.14 -8.57
N SER A 278 4.36 -8.17 -8.33
CA SER A 278 5.45 -8.54 -9.24
C SER A 278 4.98 -9.26 -10.50
N VAL A 279 5.36 -8.72 -11.66
CA VAL A 279 5.13 -9.35 -12.96
C VAL A 279 6.05 -10.56 -13.17
N VAL A 280 7.26 -10.55 -12.59
CA VAL A 280 8.19 -11.67 -12.64
C VAL A 280 7.67 -12.85 -11.83
N LEU A 281 7.18 -12.63 -10.62
CA LEU A 281 6.60 -13.70 -9.80
C LEU A 281 5.31 -14.24 -10.41
N TYR A 282 4.44 -13.38 -10.95
CA TYR A 282 3.26 -13.81 -11.70
C TYR A 282 3.66 -14.72 -12.87
N HIS A 283 4.64 -14.30 -13.67
CA HIS A 283 5.13 -15.06 -14.80
C HIS A 283 5.72 -16.42 -14.37
N ALA A 284 6.53 -16.43 -13.31
CA ALA A 284 7.09 -17.66 -12.74
C ALA A 284 5.99 -18.61 -12.25
N GLU A 285 4.99 -18.08 -11.56
CA GLU A 285 3.84 -18.84 -11.07
C GLU A 285 3.05 -19.49 -12.22
N ASN A 286 2.82 -18.76 -13.31
CA ASN A 286 2.18 -19.32 -14.51
C ASN A 286 3.04 -20.37 -15.22
N LYS A 287 4.37 -20.26 -15.15
CA LYS A 287 5.28 -21.23 -15.76
C LYS A 287 5.39 -22.54 -14.96
N PHE A 288 5.48 -22.45 -13.63
CA PHE A 288 5.76 -23.61 -12.78
C PHE A 288 4.48 -24.13 -12.10
N ARG A 289 4.06 -25.34 -12.46
CA ARG A 289 2.84 -25.98 -11.92
C ARG A 289 2.81 -26.05 -10.40
N VAL A 290 3.94 -26.32 -9.75
CA VAL A 290 4.03 -26.40 -8.29
C VAL A 290 3.65 -25.06 -7.63
N LEU A 291 4.02 -23.94 -8.24
CA LEU A 291 3.70 -22.62 -7.71
C LEU A 291 2.20 -22.33 -7.79
N ARG A 292 1.54 -22.77 -8.86
CA ARG A 292 0.08 -22.65 -9.00
C ARG A 292 -0.70 -23.43 -7.93
N LEU A 293 -0.16 -24.52 -7.41
CA LEU A 293 -0.84 -25.28 -6.35
C LEU A 293 -1.04 -24.43 -5.09
N PHE A 294 -0.12 -23.51 -4.81
CA PHE A 294 -0.25 -22.62 -3.65
C PHE A 294 -1.44 -21.67 -3.74
N ARG A 295 -1.98 -21.37 -4.93
CA ARG A 295 -3.22 -20.56 -5.10
C ARG A 295 -4.45 -21.14 -4.41
N SER A 296 -4.43 -22.45 -4.13
CA SER A 296 -5.51 -23.14 -3.43
C SER A 296 -5.61 -22.77 -1.95
N ILE A 297 -4.50 -22.34 -1.35
CA ILE A 297 -4.40 -22.06 0.09
C ILE A 297 -4.00 -20.60 0.31
N LEU A 298 -3.08 -20.09 -0.48
CA LEU A 298 -2.46 -18.78 -0.32
C LEU A 298 -2.98 -17.75 -1.32
N ILE A 299 -2.95 -16.49 -0.90
CA ILE A 299 -2.94 -15.34 -1.79
C ILE A 299 -1.51 -15.22 -2.33
N THR A 300 -1.29 -15.85 -3.48
CA THR A 300 -0.01 -15.80 -4.18
C THR A 300 0.15 -14.47 -4.94
N PRO A 301 1.36 -14.13 -5.41
CA PRO A 301 1.56 -12.96 -6.25
C PRO A 301 0.61 -12.90 -7.44
N ALA A 302 0.31 -14.03 -8.11
CA ALA A 302 -0.65 -13.99 -9.21
C ALA A 302 -2.10 -13.72 -8.77
N VAL A 303 -2.53 -14.27 -7.62
CA VAL A 303 -3.87 -14.04 -7.05
C VAL A 303 -4.05 -12.56 -6.67
N HIS A 304 -3.06 -11.97 -6.00
CA HIS A 304 -3.09 -10.56 -5.63
C HIS A 304 -2.93 -9.62 -6.84
N PHE A 305 -2.09 -9.95 -7.82
CA PHE A 305 -2.03 -9.12 -9.03
C PHE A 305 -3.37 -9.15 -9.79
N THR A 306 -4.06 -10.29 -9.81
CA THR A 306 -5.39 -10.41 -10.45
C THR A 306 -6.43 -9.53 -9.73
N HIS A 307 -6.31 -9.34 -8.42
CA HIS A 307 -7.11 -8.37 -7.66
C HIS A 307 -6.94 -6.92 -8.18
N HIS A 308 -5.75 -6.59 -8.70
CA HIS A 308 -5.46 -5.30 -9.33
C HIS A 308 -5.90 -5.19 -10.80
N SER A 309 -6.45 -6.27 -11.37
CA SER A 309 -6.86 -6.27 -12.76
C SER A 309 -8.01 -5.30 -13.02
N ARG A 310 -7.92 -4.57 -14.14
CA ARG A 310 -9.01 -3.77 -14.69
C ARG A 310 -9.95 -4.54 -15.61
N GLU A 311 -9.71 -5.83 -15.82
CA GLU A 311 -10.52 -6.63 -16.73
C GLU A 311 -11.85 -6.96 -16.07
N GLN A 312 -12.95 -6.70 -16.78
CA GLN A 312 -14.28 -6.81 -16.18
C GLN A 312 -14.63 -8.24 -15.73
N ALA A 313 -14.00 -9.25 -16.33
CA ALA A 313 -14.13 -10.65 -15.91
C ALA A 313 -13.59 -10.92 -14.50
N HIS A 314 -12.68 -10.08 -13.99
CA HIS A 314 -12.12 -10.19 -12.64
C HIS A 314 -12.87 -9.33 -11.61
N ASN A 315 -13.88 -8.57 -12.04
CA ASN A 315 -14.71 -7.75 -11.17
C ASN A 315 -15.95 -8.52 -10.70
N ILE A 316 -15.83 -9.29 -9.62
CA ILE A 316 -16.95 -10.08 -9.07
C ILE A 316 -17.91 -9.19 -8.27
N SER A 317 -17.36 -8.30 -7.45
CA SER A 317 -18.14 -7.51 -6.52
C SER A 317 -17.39 -6.21 -6.20
N ASP A 318 -17.28 -5.32 -7.19
CA ASP A 318 -16.40 -4.14 -7.13
C ASP A 318 -14.95 -4.54 -6.78
N GLY A 319 -14.49 -5.68 -7.33
CA GLY A 319 -13.22 -6.34 -7.00
C GLY A 319 -13.34 -7.86 -6.84
N SER A 320 -12.22 -8.51 -6.51
CA SER A 320 -12.08 -9.95 -6.24
C SER A 320 -10.84 -10.20 -5.36
N ASN A 321 -10.59 -11.41 -4.86
CA ASN A 321 -9.32 -11.78 -4.20
C ASN A 321 -8.87 -10.81 -3.07
N PHE A 322 -9.71 -10.60 -2.06
CA PHE A 322 -9.49 -9.63 -0.97
C PHE A 322 -8.63 -10.16 0.19
N GLY A 323 -8.33 -11.46 0.25
CA GLY A 323 -7.58 -12.07 1.35
C GLY A 323 -6.17 -11.49 1.54
N ALA A 324 -5.60 -11.64 2.74
CA ALA A 324 -4.24 -11.16 3.03
C ALA A 324 -3.18 -12.21 2.67
N ARG A 325 -3.32 -13.40 3.25
CA ARG A 325 -2.42 -14.54 3.04
C ARG A 325 -3.17 -15.78 2.63
N LEU A 326 -4.40 -15.98 3.11
CA LEU A 326 -5.21 -17.17 2.80
C LEU A 326 -6.26 -16.87 1.73
N SER A 327 -6.31 -17.68 0.67
CA SER A 327 -7.40 -17.64 -0.34
C SER A 327 -8.71 -18.23 0.18
N LEU A 328 -8.68 -18.84 1.37
CA LEU A 328 -9.84 -19.45 2.02
C LEU A 328 -11.04 -18.51 2.07
N TRP A 329 -10.85 -17.26 2.50
CA TRP A 329 -11.94 -16.31 2.68
C TRP A 329 -12.60 -15.94 1.35
N ASP A 330 -11.80 -15.70 0.32
CA ASP A 330 -12.32 -15.44 -1.02
C ASP A 330 -13.12 -16.61 -1.57
N ARG A 331 -12.69 -17.84 -1.29
CA ARG A 331 -13.42 -19.04 -1.70
C ARG A 331 -14.73 -19.21 -0.92
N LEU A 332 -14.70 -19.02 0.40
CA LEU A 332 -15.88 -19.13 1.27
C LEU A 332 -16.94 -18.08 0.93
N PHE A 333 -16.54 -16.86 0.60
CA PHE A 333 -17.44 -15.74 0.33
C PHE A 333 -17.68 -15.48 -1.17
N GLY A 334 -17.18 -16.35 -2.04
CA GLY A 334 -17.43 -16.29 -3.49
C GLY A 334 -16.79 -15.09 -4.19
N THR A 335 -15.66 -14.59 -3.70
CA THR A 335 -14.90 -13.48 -4.30
C THR A 335 -13.58 -13.92 -4.94
N TYR A 336 -13.28 -15.22 -4.94
CA TYR A 336 -12.09 -15.78 -5.56
C TYR A 336 -12.15 -15.75 -7.09
N VAL A 337 -11.09 -15.23 -7.71
CA VAL A 337 -10.86 -15.26 -9.16
C VAL A 337 -9.52 -15.93 -9.41
N GLU A 338 -9.54 -16.99 -10.21
CA GLU A 338 -8.33 -17.69 -10.62
C GLU A 338 -7.50 -16.81 -11.57
N PRO A 339 -6.19 -16.62 -11.32
CA PRO A 339 -5.33 -15.84 -12.21
C PRO A 339 -5.26 -16.43 -13.62
N PRO A 340 -5.47 -15.64 -14.69
CA PRO A 340 -5.35 -16.12 -16.05
C PRO A 340 -3.90 -16.55 -16.39
N SER A 341 -3.75 -17.30 -17.48
CA SER A 341 -2.44 -17.77 -17.97
C SER A 341 -1.56 -16.65 -18.55
N TYR A 342 -2.12 -15.45 -18.72
CA TYR A 342 -1.41 -14.21 -19.06
C TYR A 342 -1.44 -13.24 -17.86
N ILE A 343 -0.61 -12.21 -17.89
CA ILE A 343 -0.65 -11.14 -16.88
C ILE A 343 -1.69 -10.13 -17.33
N PRO A 344 -2.79 -9.92 -16.56
CA PRO A 344 -3.86 -9.04 -16.98
C PRO A 344 -3.43 -7.58 -16.92
N ASP A 345 -4.16 -6.71 -17.61
CA ASP A 345 -3.94 -5.28 -17.44
C ASP A 345 -4.41 -4.84 -16.05
N ALA A 346 -3.55 -4.12 -15.33
CA ALA A 346 -3.81 -3.64 -13.97
C ALA A 346 -4.35 -2.21 -13.97
N GLY A 347 -5.26 -1.88 -13.07
CA GLY A 347 -5.65 -0.53 -12.67
C GLY A 347 -7.18 -0.40 -12.48
N LEU A 348 -7.74 0.79 -12.64
CA LEU A 348 -9.20 1.00 -12.50
C LEU A 348 -10.01 0.43 -13.67
N PHE A 349 -11.22 -0.06 -13.39
CA PHE A 349 -12.14 -0.71 -14.35
C PHE A 349 -12.71 0.22 -15.44
N ASP A 350 -12.84 1.52 -15.17
CA ASP A 350 -13.41 2.49 -16.13
C ASP A 350 -12.33 3.07 -17.05
N GLU A 351 -12.61 3.20 -18.35
CA GLU A 351 -11.70 3.90 -19.27
C GLU A 351 -11.59 5.39 -18.98
N LYS A 352 -12.64 5.99 -18.39
CA LYS A 352 -12.64 7.36 -17.84
C LYS A 352 -11.89 7.45 -16.51
N SER A 353 -11.15 6.41 -16.12
CA SER A 353 -10.40 6.38 -14.88
C SER A 353 -9.42 7.54 -14.78
N ASP A 354 -9.32 8.08 -13.58
CA ASP A 354 -8.39 9.13 -13.16
C ASP A 354 -6.92 8.67 -13.08
N TYR A 355 -6.42 8.00 -14.12
CA TYR A 355 -5.00 7.75 -14.23
C TYR A 355 -4.29 9.06 -14.57
N CYS A 356 -3.65 9.66 -13.57
CA CYS A 356 -2.89 10.89 -13.73
C CYS A 356 -1.41 10.66 -13.42
N ARG A 357 -0.55 11.29 -14.22
CA ARG A 357 0.91 11.31 -14.01
C ARG A 357 1.36 12.54 -13.20
N ASN A 358 0.43 13.24 -12.59
CA ASN A 358 0.70 14.33 -11.68
C ASN A 358 0.54 13.84 -10.22
N PRO A 359 1.60 13.82 -9.39
CA PRO A 359 1.55 13.33 -8.01
C PRO A 359 0.52 14.05 -7.13
N LEU A 360 0.36 15.38 -7.27
CA LEU A 360 -0.60 16.14 -6.48
C LEU A 360 -2.03 15.77 -6.86
N ARG A 361 -2.32 15.70 -8.17
CA ARG A 361 -3.61 15.23 -8.67
C ARG A 361 -3.86 13.79 -8.23
N PHE A 362 -2.85 12.95 -8.30
CA PHE A 362 -2.94 11.57 -7.87
C PHE A 362 -3.40 11.48 -6.41
N ILE A 363 -2.77 12.25 -5.51
CA ILE A 363 -3.10 12.28 -4.09
C ILE A 363 -4.50 12.86 -3.83
N PHE A 364 -4.80 14.06 -4.33
CA PHE A 364 -5.96 14.81 -3.85
C PHE A 364 -7.24 14.66 -4.68
N GLN A 365 -7.16 14.12 -5.90
CA GLN A 365 -8.30 14.06 -6.81
C GLN A 365 -9.50 13.26 -6.29
N PRO A 366 -9.35 12.10 -5.61
CA PRO A 366 -10.50 11.39 -5.05
C PRO A 366 -11.25 12.20 -3.99
N TYR A 367 -10.51 12.94 -3.16
CA TYR A 367 -11.08 13.80 -2.13
C TYR A 367 -11.82 14.98 -2.74
N ILE A 368 -11.23 15.63 -3.74
CA ILE A 368 -11.86 16.75 -4.46
C ILE A 368 -13.13 16.27 -5.17
N ARG A 369 -13.08 15.13 -5.86
CA ARG A 369 -14.24 14.51 -6.50
C ARG A 369 -15.38 14.30 -5.50
N MET A 370 -15.09 13.68 -4.36
CA MET A 370 -16.09 13.44 -3.32
C MET A 370 -16.67 14.76 -2.77
N LEU A 371 -15.84 15.79 -2.54
CA LEU A 371 -16.30 17.11 -2.10
C LEU A 371 -17.17 17.83 -3.15
N GLU A 372 -16.82 17.72 -4.43
CA GLU A 372 -17.59 18.27 -5.55
C GLU A 372 -18.94 17.57 -5.70
N GLU A 373 -18.98 16.24 -5.61
CA GLU A 373 -20.23 15.47 -5.60
C GLU A 373 -21.12 15.86 -4.42
N LEU A 374 -20.57 16.03 -3.21
CA LEU A 374 -21.35 16.49 -2.06
C LEU A 374 -21.91 17.91 -2.25
N ARG A 375 -21.12 18.84 -2.79
CA ARG A 375 -21.55 20.22 -3.05
C ARG A 375 -22.56 20.33 -4.18
N GLY A 376 -22.42 19.51 -5.22
CA GLY A 376 -23.27 19.50 -6.41
C GLY A 376 -24.61 18.81 -6.21
N ASN A 377 -24.77 18.02 -5.15
CA ASN A 377 -25.98 17.24 -4.88
C ASN A 377 -26.70 17.69 -3.60
N LYS A 378 -28.02 17.46 -3.55
CA LYS A 378 -28.83 17.70 -2.35
C LYS A 378 -28.35 16.81 -1.19
N VAL A 379 -28.44 17.31 0.05
CA VAL A 379 -28.03 16.61 1.28
C VAL A 379 -28.62 15.21 1.42
N ARG A 380 -29.84 14.97 0.92
CA ARG A 380 -30.46 13.63 0.89
C ARG A 380 -29.64 12.57 0.14
N HIS A 381 -28.75 12.97 -0.76
CA HIS A 381 -27.88 12.07 -1.52
C HIS A 381 -26.51 11.85 -0.84
N TRP A 382 -26.16 12.66 0.17
CA TRP A 382 -24.85 12.57 0.84
C TRP A 382 -24.57 11.18 1.45
N PRO A 383 -25.52 10.51 2.11
CA PRO A 383 -25.27 9.15 2.62
C PRO A 383 -24.88 8.17 1.52
N ALA A 384 -25.49 8.26 0.33
CA ALA A 384 -25.16 7.39 -0.80
C ALA A 384 -23.83 7.79 -1.47
N ILE A 385 -23.51 9.09 -1.54
CA ILE A 385 -22.23 9.59 -2.05
C ILE A 385 -21.06 9.12 -1.17
N LEU A 386 -21.24 9.15 0.15
CA LEU A 386 -20.21 8.75 1.11
C LEU A 386 -20.18 7.23 1.31
N PHE A 387 -21.31 6.60 1.55
CA PHE A 387 -21.35 5.22 2.06
C PHE A 387 -22.00 4.22 1.09
N GLY A 388 -22.41 4.67 -0.09
CA GLY A 388 -22.90 3.78 -1.14
C GLY A 388 -21.82 2.90 -1.76
N PRO A 389 -22.21 1.99 -2.66
CA PRO A 389 -21.29 1.18 -3.45
C PRO A 389 -20.21 2.03 -4.14
N ALA A 390 -18.98 1.54 -4.25
CA ALA A 390 -17.90 2.26 -4.95
C ALA A 390 -18.32 2.69 -6.38
N SER A 391 -19.10 1.85 -7.06
CA SER A 391 -19.70 2.08 -8.37
C SER A 391 -20.92 3.01 -8.40
N TYR A 392 -21.38 3.56 -7.27
CA TYR A 392 -22.54 4.45 -7.24
C TYR A 392 -22.26 5.77 -7.98
N GLU A 393 -23.18 6.17 -8.86
CA GLU A 393 -23.12 7.47 -9.54
C GLU A 393 -24.16 8.42 -8.93
N PRO A 394 -23.74 9.58 -8.38
CA PRO A 394 -24.69 10.54 -7.88
C PRO A 394 -25.42 11.27 -9.01
N PRO A 395 -26.61 11.86 -8.75
CA PRO A 395 -27.39 12.56 -9.77
C PRO A 395 -26.62 13.64 -10.53
N VAL A 396 -25.74 14.36 -9.83
CA VAL A 396 -24.76 15.28 -10.42
C VAL A 396 -23.37 14.73 -10.15
N PRO A 397 -22.79 13.94 -11.08
CA PRO A 397 -21.43 13.44 -10.92
C PRO A 397 -20.42 14.59 -11.03
N ALA A 398 -19.34 14.51 -10.26
CA ALA A 398 -18.21 15.40 -10.48
C ALA A 398 -17.60 15.09 -11.85
N THR A 399 -17.50 16.09 -12.70
CA THR A 399 -16.87 15.95 -14.01
C THR A 399 -15.35 15.94 -13.81
N CYS A 400 -14.70 14.79 -13.88
CA CYS A 400 -13.27 14.79 -14.14
C CYS A 400 -13.05 15.16 -15.61
N LYS A 401 -12.41 16.31 -15.81
CA LYS A 401 -12.23 16.95 -17.12
C LYS A 401 -11.08 16.36 -17.94
N TYR A 402 -10.53 15.22 -17.53
CA TYR A 402 -9.28 14.66 -18.02
C TYR A 402 -9.40 13.16 -18.23
#